data_AF-A0A8H7QAV8-F1
#
_entry.id   AF-A0A8H7QAV8-F1
#
_cell.length_a   1.000
_cell.length_b   1.000
_cell.length_c   1.000
_cell.angle_alpha   90.00
_cell.angle_beta   90.00
_cell.angle_gamma   90.00
#
_symmetry.space_group_name_H-M   'P 1'
#
loop_
_entity.id
_entity.type
_entity.pdbx_description
1 polymer ?
#
loop_
_entity_poly.entity_id
_entity_poly.type
_entity_poly.pdbx_seq_one_letter_code
_entity_poly.pdbx_strand_id
1 'polypeptide(L)'
;MVDVHTLDGHVPTYPRSEGLIETDVALPAPHLQSSTDRNSLPHVGSSNEPDYLQMIMTSRVYDVVQQTALQRADNLSAKLSADIYLKREDLHSVFSFKIRGAYNRIAHLSEEEKAAGVIACSAGDYT
;
A
#
# COMPACT_ATOMS: atom_id res chain seq x y z
N MET A 1 60.66 16.31 -7.37
CA MET A 1 60.23 17.48 -6.60
C MET A 1 58.74 17.65 -6.88
N VAL A 2 57.89 16.90 -6.17
CA VAL A 2 56.84 17.36 -5.20
C VAL A 2 55.52 17.68 -5.96
N ASP A 3 54.30 17.21 -5.68
CA ASP A 3 53.69 16.42 -4.58
C ASP A 3 52.39 15.73 -5.05
N VAL A 4 51.97 14.70 -4.28
CA VAL A 4 50.66 14.03 -4.33
C VAL A 4 49.64 14.84 -3.50
N HIS A 5 48.46 15.13 -4.05
CA HIS A 5 47.29 15.48 -3.23
C HIS A 5 46.00 14.88 -3.81
N THR A 6 45.49 13.91 -3.05
CA THR A 6 44.16 13.28 -3.12
C THR A 6 43.07 14.33 -3.00
N LEU A 7 42.13 14.37 -3.94
CA LEU A 7 40.87 15.11 -3.80
C LEU A 7 39.86 14.18 -3.10
N ASP A 8 39.64 14.43 -1.81
CA ASP A 8 38.73 13.67 -0.97
C ASP A 8 37.28 13.77 -1.46
N GLY A 9 36.68 12.61 -1.73
CA GLY A 9 35.27 12.45 -2.06
C GLY A 9 34.40 12.60 -0.81
N HIS A 10 33.62 13.67 -0.75
CA HIS A 10 32.63 13.87 0.30
C HIS A 10 31.36 13.07 -0.02
N VAL A 11 31.22 11.90 0.62
CA VAL A 11 29.95 11.13 0.61
C VAL A 11 29.00 11.81 1.59
N PRO A 12 27.80 12.26 1.18
CA PRO A 12 26.84 12.86 2.11
C PRO A 12 26.36 11.80 3.11
N THR A 13 26.67 12.02 4.39
CA THR A 13 26.18 11.21 5.51
C THR A 13 24.84 11.78 5.97
N TYR A 14 23.80 10.95 5.94
CA TYR A 14 22.50 11.32 6.51
C TYR A 14 22.57 11.24 8.04
N PRO A 15 22.01 12.22 8.78
CA PRO A 15 21.98 12.19 10.23
C PRO A 15 21.09 11.03 10.70
N ARG A 16 21.62 10.18 11.58
CA ARG A 16 20.83 9.20 12.34
C ARG A 16 19.93 9.97 13.29
N SER A 17 18.64 10.04 12.98
CA SER A 17 17.63 10.45 13.96
C SER A 17 17.49 9.33 14.99
N GLU A 18 17.98 9.58 16.20
CA GLU A 18 17.45 8.90 17.38
C GLU A 18 15.97 9.27 17.50
N GLY A 19 15.10 8.30 17.27
CA GLY A 19 13.65 8.47 17.32
C GLY A 19 12.97 7.10 17.37
N LEU A 20 12.61 6.70 18.60
CA LEU A 20 11.69 5.62 18.98
C LEU A 20 11.87 4.27 18.25
N ILE A 21 12.75 3.43 18.79
CA ILE A 21 12.66 1.98 18.61
C ILE A 21 11.63 1.42 19.61
N GLU A 22 10.40 1.20 19.17
CA GLU A 22 9.50 0.26 19.85
C GLU A 22 9.66 -1.12 19.19
N THR A 23 10.63 -1.85 19.75
CA THR A 23 10.62 -3.31 19.98
C THR A 23 10.45 -4.28 18.81
N ASP A 24 11.55 -4.97 18.49
CA ASP A 24 11.65 -6.44 18.51
C ASP A 24 10.37 -7.25 18.22
N VAL A 25 10.18 -7.62 16.95
CA VAL A 25 9.49 -8.88 16.61
C VAL A 25 10.33 -9.64 15.59
N ALA A 26 11.46 -10.17 16.05
CA ALA A 26 12.02 -11.37 15.46
C ALA A 26 11.15 -12.56 15.89
N LEU A 27 9.97 -12.71 15.26
CA LEU A 27 9.28 -13.99 15.24
C LEU A 27 9.48 -14.57 13.83
N PRO A 28 10.07 -15.78 13.69
CA PRO A 28 10.08 -16.44 12.39
C PRO A 28 8.64 -16.61 11.95
N ALA A 29 8.33 -16.21 10.71
CA ALA A 29 7.01 -16.42 10.12
C ALA A 29 6.59 -17.89 10.37
N PRO A 30 5.47 -18.13 11.07
CA PRO A 30 5.04 -19.50 11.28
C PRO A 30 4.80 -20.11 9.90
N HIS A 31 5.50 -21.20 9.67
CA HIS A 31 5.23 -22.15 8.61
C HIS A 31 3.72 -22.25 8.38
N LEU A 32 3.27 -21.89 7.18
CA LEU A 32 1.89 -22.03 6.77
C LEU A 32 1.60 -23.54 6.65
N GLN A 33 1.22 -24.18 7.76
CA GLN A 33 0.71 -25.54 7.74
C GLN A 33 -0.62 -25.52 7.01
N SER A 34 -0.67 -26.25 5.89
CA SER A 34 -1.84 -26.44 5.06
C SER A 34 -2.86 -27.32 5.78
N SER A 35 -3.68 -26.73 6.65
CA SER A 35 -4.83 -27.43 7.21
C SER A 35 -5.85 -26.48 7.81
N THR A 36 -6.52 -25.70 6.96
CA THR A 36 -7.82 -25.13 7.32
C THR A 36 -8.71 -25.11 6.10
N ASP A 37 -9.90 -25.66 6.27
CA ASP A 37 -11.02 -25.72 5.33
C ASP A 37 -11.09 -24.47 4.43
N ARG A 38 -10.99 -24.62 3.10
CA ARG A 38 -10.94 -23.48 2.16
C ARG A 38 -12.25 -22.69 2.07
N ASN A 39 -13.29 -23.10 2.80
CA ASN A 39 -14.64 -22.57 2.69
C ASN A 39 -15.20 -21.92 3.96
N SER A 40 -14.41 -21.73 5.01
CA SER A 40 -14.87 -21.00 6.20
C SER A 40 -13.88 -19.91 6.57
N LEU A 41 -14.04 -18.74 5.93
CA LEU A 41 -13.40 -17.52 6.39
C LEU A 41 -14.02 -17.17 7.75
N PRO A 42 -13.21 -16.94 8.80
CA PRO A 42 -13.72 -16.59 10.11
C PRO A 42 -14.46 -15.24 10.03
N HIS A 43 -15.76 -15.25 10.32
CA HIS A 43 -16.50 -14.02 10.60
C HIS A 43 -16.04 -13.51 11.97
N VAL A 44 -15.12 -12.55 11.96
CA VAL A 44 -14.69 -11.81 13.16
C VAL A 44 -15.56 -10.57 13.23
N GLY A 45 -16.64 -10.65 14.01
CA GLY A 45 -17.52 -9.51 14.25
C GLY A 45 -18.38 -9.75 15.47
N SER A 46 -17.93 -9.30 16.65
CA SER A 46 -18.79 -9.16 17.82
C SER A 46 -19.74 -7.98 17.59
N SER A 47 -20.96 -8.25 17.13
CA SER A 47 -22.21 -7.44 17.14
C SER A 47 -22.20 -5.90 16.92
N ASN A 48 -21.08 -5.24 16.62
CA ASN A 48 -21.01 -3.79 16.35
C ASN A 48 -19.76 -3.34 15.57
N GLU A 49 -18.91 -4.26 15.11
CA GLU A 49 -17.76 -3.92 14.27
C GLU A 49 -18.11 -4.10 12.79
N PRO A 50 -17.78 -3.14 11.90
CA PRO A 50 -18.02 -3.30 10.48
C PRO A 50 -17.22 -4.48 9.92
N ASP A 51 -17.90 -5.39 9.23
CA ASP A 51 -17.26 -6.53 8.55
C ASP A 51 -16.52 -6.03 7.30
N TYR A 52 -15.25 -5.66 7.48
CA TYR A 52 -14.39 -5.17 6.40
C TYR A 52 -14.14 -6.23 5.33
N LEU A 53 -14.10 -7.52 5.67
CA LEU A 53 -13.90 -8.57 4.67
C LEU A 53 -15.08 -8.59 3.71
N GLN A 54 -16.30 -8.58 4.24
CA GLN A 54 -17.51 -8.51 3.42
C GLN A 54 -17.57 -7.21 2.61
N MET A 55 -17.23 -6.07 3.20
CA MET A 55 -17.22 -4.77 2.51
C MET A 55 -16.17 -4.70 1.38
N ILE A 56 -14.98 -5.28 1.58
CA ILE A 56 -13.92 -5.32 0.56
C ILE A 56 -14.33 -6.23 -0.60
N MET A 57 -14.90 -7.41 -0.29
CA MET A 57 -15.32 -8.38 -1.31
C MET A 57 -16.49 -7.89 -2.16
N THR A 58 -17.38 -7.09 -1.57
CA THR A 58 -18.54 -6.50 -2.27
C THR A 58 -18.24 -5.12 -2.88
N SER A 59 -17.00 -4.64 -2.78
CA SER A 59 -16.62 -3.33 -3.30
C SER A 59 -16.71 -3.25 -4.82
N ARG A 60 -17.11 -2.09 -5.34
CA ARG A 60 -17.32 -1.85 -6.77
C ARG A 60 -16.10 -1.27 -7.48
N VAL A 61 -14.91 -1.48 -6.94
CA VAL A 61 -13.68 -0.83 -7.41
C VAL A 61 -13.31 -1.20 -8.85
N TYR A 62 -13.68 -2.40 -9.30
CA TYR A 62 -13.29 -2.91 -10.62
C TYR A 62 -14.13 -2.37 -11.78
N ASP A 63 -15.19 -1.62 -11.50
CA ASP A 63 -15.97 -0.92 -12.53
C ASP A 63 -15.12 0.18 -13.22
N VAL A 64 -14.13 0.73 -12.51
CA VAL A 64 -13.30 1.85 -12.99
C VAL A 64 -11.81 1.50 -13.05
N VAL A 65 -11.32 0.60 -12.20
CA VAL A 65 -9.89 0.26 -12.17
C VAL A 65 -9.60 -1.21 -12.40
N GLN A 66 -8.52 -1.48 -13.13
CA GLN A 66 -8.02 -2.84 -13.33
C GLN A 66 -7.11 -3.30 -12.19
N GLN A 67 -6.83 -4.60 -12.13
CA GLN A 67 -5.81 -5.11 -11.22
C GLN A 67 -4.42 -4.70 -11.73
N THR A 68 -3.69 -3.93 -10.93
CA THR A 68 -2.33 -3.48 -11.27
C THR A 68 -1.30 -4.59 -11.07
N ALA A 69 -0.21 -4.50 -11.81
CA ALA A 69 0.87 -5.48 -11.73
C ALA A 69 1.53 -5.49 -10.34
N LEU A 70 1.88 -6.69 -9.87
CA LEU A 70 2.81 -6.90 -8.78
C LEU A 70 4.18 -7.22 -9.40
N GLN A 71 5.06 -6.23 -9.46
CA GLN A 71 6.32 -6.32 -10.18
C GLN A 71 7.47 -6.59 -9.21
N ARG A 72 8.30 -7.59 -9.48
CA ARG A 72 9.53 -7.81 -8.71
C ARG A 72 10.52 -6.67 -8.97
N ALA A 73 11.11 -6.13 -7.91
CA ALA A 73 12.15 -5.11 -7.98
C ALA A 73 13.52 -5.76 -7.87
N ASP A 74 14.08 -6.20 -9.00
CA ASP A 74 15.30 -7.02 -9.00
C ASP A 74 16.51 -6.33 -8.35
N ASN A 75 16.74 -5.05 -8.66
CA ASN A 75 17.85 -4.29 -8.08
C ASN A 75 17.72 -4.11 -6.57
N LEU A 76 16.51 -3.81 -6.09
CA LEU A 76 16.24 -3.61 -4.68
C LEU A 76 16.31 -4.94 -3.92
N SER A 77 15.80 -6.00 -4.55
CA SER A 77 15.84 -7.36 -4.01
C SER A 77 17.27 -7.87 -3.87
N ALA A 78 18.11 -7.65 -4.88
CA ALA A 78 19.53 -7.99 -4.84
C ALA A 78 20.30 -7.17 -3.80
N LYS A 79 20.00 -5.87 -3.68
CA LYS A 79 20.67 -4.98 -2.72
C LYS A 79 20.35 -5.31 -1.27
N LEU A 80 19.11 -5.73 -0.99
CA LEU A 80 18.63 -6.01 0.37
C LEU A 80 18.60 -7.50 0.70
N SER A 81 19.02 -8.37 -0.23
CA SER A 81 18.99 -9.83 -0.08
C SER A 81 17.61 -10.36 0.35
N ALA A 82 16.54 -9.80 -0.21
CA ALA A 82 15.16 -10.13 0.10
C ALA A 82 14.30 -10.06 -1.18
N ASP A 83 13.24 -10.86 -1.28
CA ASP A 83 12.33 -10.76 -2.43
C ASP A 83 11.37 -9.58 -2.26
N ILE A 84 11.63 -8.51 -3.00
CA ILE A 84 10.87 -7.26 -2.90
C ILE A 84 10.01 -7.10 -4.14
N TYR A 85 8.72 -6.89 -3.91
CA TYR A 85 7.72 -6.67 -4.94
C TYR A 85 7.09 -5.29 -4.78
N LEU A 86 6.79 -4.64 -5.89
CA LEU A 86 6.14 -3.35 -5.98
C LEU A 86 4.74 -3.55 -6.55
N LYS A 87 3.74 -3.12 -5.79
CA LYS A 87 2.36 -3.03 -6.27
C LYS A 87 2.21 -1.72 -7.05
N ARG A 88 2.06 -1.82 -8.36
CA ARG A 88 2.12 -0.67 -9.29
C ARG A 88 0.79 0.10 -9.39
N GLU A 89 0.28 0.60 -8.26
CA GLU A 89 -0.93 1.45 -8.22
C GLU A 89 -0.75 2.79 -8.96
N ASP A 90 0.49 3.17 -9.25
CA ASP A 90 0.84 4.31 -10.09
C ASP A 90 0.40 4.14 -11.56
N LEU A 91 0.10 2.92 -12.00
CA LEU A 91 -0.39 2.65 -13.37
C LEU A 91 -1.87 2.99 -13.58
N HIS A 92 -2.57 3.42 -12.53
CA HIS A 92 -3.92 3.95 -12.68
C HIS A 92 -3.92 5.29 -13.43
N SER A 93 -5.04 5.64 -14.06
CA SER A 93 -5.19 6.89 -14.82
C SER A 93 -4.96 8.15 -13.97
N VAL A 94 -5.20 8.05 -12.65
CA VAL A 94 -4.97 9.11 -11.67
C VAL A 94 -3.64 8.95 -10.91
N PHE A 95 -2.75 8.08 -11.41
CA PHE A 95 -1.41 7.81 -10.88
C PHE A 95 -1.33 7.45 -9.39
N SER A 96 -2.46 7.07 -8.77
CA SER A 96 -2.55 6.73 -7.36
C SER A 96 -3.67 5.74 -7.08
N PHE A 97 -3.61 5.10 -5.91
CA PHE A 97 -4.62 4.13 -5.47
C PHE A 97 -5.94 4.78 -5.01
N LYS A 98 -5.98 6.11 -4.84
CA LYS A 98 -7.08 6.85 -4.21
C LYS A 98 -8.42 6.68 -4.94
N ILE A 99 -8.38 6.49 -6.26
CA ILE A 99 -9.56 6.28 -7.10
C ILE A 99 -10.40 5.08 -6.64
N ARG A 100 -9.78 4.02 -6.10
CA ARG A 100 -10.51 2.85 -5.60
C ARG A 100 -11.50 3.23 -4.50
N GLY A 101 -11.02 3.97 -3.49
CA GLY A 101 -11.84 4.40 -2.36
C GLY A 101 -12.85 5.47 -2.75
N ALA A 102 -12.44 6.46 -3.54
CA ALA A 102 -13.31 7.52 -4.01
C ALA A 102 -14.49 6.96 -4.81
N TYR A 103 -14.21 6.08 -5.78
CA TYR A 103 -15.25 5.45 -6.57
C TYR A 103 -16.16 4.55 -5.72
N ASN A 104 -15.60 3.72 -4.84
CA ASN A 104 -16.41 2.86 -3.98
C ASN A 104 -17.36 3.68 -3.11
N ARG A 105 -16.93 4.84 -2.59
CA ARG A 105 -17.83 5.73 -1.83
C ARG A 105 -18.93 6.31 -2.70
N ILE A 106 -18.59 6.86 -3.86
CA ILE A 106 -19.56 7.49 -4.79
C ILE A 106 -20.57 6.46 -5.31
N ALA A 107 -20.13 5.23 -5.58
CA ALA A 107 -20.99 4.16 -6.08
C ALA A 107 -22.08 3.74 -5.06
N HIS A 108 -21.88 4.00 -3.77
CA HIS A 108 -22.83 3.70 -2.70
C HIS A 108 -23.70 4.89 -2.27
N LEU A 109 -23.54 6.07 -2.89
CA LEU A 109 -24.43 7.20 -2.65
C LEU A 109 -25.82 6.94 -3.24
N SER A 110 -26.85 7.51 -2.62
CA SER A 110 -28.21 7.51 -3.18
C SER A 110 -28.29 8.39 -4.44
N GLU A 111 -29.34 8.21 -5.24
CA GLU A 111 -29.53 9.03 -6.44
C GLU A 111 -29.77 10.50 -6.09
N GLU A 112 -30.42 10.78 -4.96
CA GLU A 112 -30.61 12.14 -4.43
C GLU A 112 -29.28 12.77 -4.01
N GLU A 113 -28.41 12.02 -3.33
CA GLU A 113 -27.07 12.49 -2.94
C GLU A 113 -26.17 12.73 -4.15
N LYS A 114 -26.24 11.88 -5.17
CA LYS A 114 -25.53 12.08 -6.44
C LYS A 114 -26.04 13.32 -7.18
N ALA A 115 -27.36 13.52 -7.20
CA ALA A 115 -27.98 14.69 -7.84
C ALA A 115 -27.64 16.00 -7.14
N ALA A 116 -27.46 15.98 -5.81
CA ALA A 116 -26.99 17.13 -5.04
C ALA A 116 -25.53 17.51 -5.35
N GLY A 117 -24.75 16.57 -5.91
CA GLY A 117 -23.34 16.73 -6.24
C GLY A 117 -22.40 16.41 -5.08
N VAL A 118 -21.16 16.03 -5.41
CA VAL A 118 -20.13 15.65 -4.45
C VAL A 118 -18.92 16.55 -4.61
N ILE A 119 -18.46 17.15 -3.51
CA ILE A 119 -17.25 17.98 -3.48
C ILE A 119 -16.30 17.40 -2.43
N ALA A 120 -15.05 17.20 -2.81
CA ALA A 120 -13.97 16.83 -1.89
C ALA A 120 -12.84 17.85 -2.01
N CYS A 121 -12.30 18.30 -0.87
CA CYS A 121 -11.12 19.17 -0.83
C CYS A 121 -9.88 18.32 -0.51
N SER A 122 -8.85 18.41 -1.36
CA SER A 122 -7.61 17.64 -1.26
C SER A 122 -6.44 18.50 -1.73
N ALA A 123 -5.27 18.35 -1.09
CA ALA A 123 -4.07 19.16 -1.34
C ALA A 123 -2.85 18.35 -1.82
N GLY A 124 -3.03 17.33 -2.69
CA GLY A 124 -1.90 16.60 -3.29
C GLY A 124 -2.24 15.57 -4.38
N ASP A 125 -1.26 15.32 -5.27
CA ASP A 125 -1.07 14.43 -6.46
C ASP A 125 -2.26 14.08 -7.40
N TYR A 126 -3.39 14.73 -7.13
CA TYR A 126 -4.54 15.06 -7.98
C TYR A 126 -5.60 13.97 -8.27
N THR A 127 -6.84 14.46 -8.16
CA THR A 127 -8.16 13.83 -7.89
C THR A 127 -8.52 12.60 -8.72
#